data_AF-A0A2K5UR28-F1
#
_entry.id   AF-A0A2K5UR28-F1
#
_cell.length_a   1.000
_cell.length_b   1.000
_cell.length_c   1.000
_cell.angle_alpha   90.00
_cell.angle_beta   90.00
_cell.angle_gamma   90.00
#
_symmetry.space_group_name_H-M   'P 1'
#
loop_
_entity.id
_entity.type
_entity.pdbx_description
1 polymer ?
#
loop_
_entity_poly.entity_id
_entity_poly.type
_entity_poly.pdbx_seq_one_letter_code
_entity_poly.pdbx_strand_id
1 'polypeptide(L)'
;LPPAQVWDGRRTRRRAAGAGRGVWSLAAGRRDPVGAGVPPRGAGGGGARRGRDEAERRGPGGAGGRPWEECFQAAVQLALRAGQIIRKALTEEKRVSTKTSAADLVTETDHLVEDLIISELRERFPSHRFIAEEAAASGAKCVLTHNPTWIIDPIDGTCNFVHRFPTVAVSIGFAVRQELEFGVIYHCTEERLYTGRRGRGAFCNGQRLRVSGETDLSKALVLTEIGPKRDPATLKLFLSNMERLLHAKAHGVRVIGSSTLALCHLASGAADAYYQFGLHCWDLAAATVIIREAGGIVIDTSGGPLDLMACRVVAASTREMAMLIAQALQTINYGRDDEK
;
A
#
# COMPACT_ATOMS: atom_id res chain seq x y z
N LEU A 1 -51.55 -9.95 -13.37
CA LEU A 1 -50.67 -8.80 -13.69
C LEU A 1 -51.44 -7.51 -13.48
N PRO A 2 -51.09 -6.69 -12.49
CA PRO A 2 -51.40 -5.25 -12.51
C PRO A 2 -50.12 -4.39 -12.47
N PRO A 3 -50.21 -3.10 -12.89
CA PRO A 3 -49.16 -2.43 -13.64
C PRO A 3 -48.24 -1.49 -12.83
N ALA A 4 -47.13 -1.14 -13.46
CA ALA A 4 -46.04 -0.30 -13.00
C ALA A 4 -46.46 1.12 -12.59
N GLN A 5 -45.95 1.60 -11.45
CA GLN A 5 -46.02 3.00 -11.02
C GLN A 5 -44.88 3.80 -11.65
N VAL A 6 -45.26 4.88 -12.35
CA VAL A 6 -44.39 5.94 -12.84
C VAL A 6 -44.10 6.91 -11.69
N TRP A 7 -42.84 7.19 -11.42
CA TRP A 7 -42.40 8.22 -10.47
C TRP A 7 -42.09 9.54 -11.22
N ASP A 8 -42.86 10.59 -10.94
CA ASP A 8 -42.61 11.98 -11.37
C ASP A 8 -41.76 12.71 -10.31
N GLY A 9 -40.53 13.07 -10.68
CA GLY A 9 -39.56 13.73 -9.82
C GLY A 9 -39.58 15.25 -9.97
N ARG A 10 -40.44 15.95 -9.22
CA ARG A 10 -40.33 17.41 -9.03
C ARG A 10 -39.31 17.75 -7.93
N ARG A 11 -38.13 18.22 -8.35
CA ARG A 11 -37.11 18.84 -7.48
C ARG A 11 -37.59 20.21 -6.99
N THR A 12 -37.69 20.39 -5.67
CA THR A 12 -37.78 21.71 -5.03
C THR A 12 -36.39 22.15 -4.57
N ARG A 13 -35.92 23.30 -5.07
CA ARG A 13 -34.71 23.99 -4.60
C ARG A 13 -35.01 24.69 -3.27
N ARG A 14 -34.22 24.45 -2.23
CA ARG A 14 -34.15 25.34 -1.05
C ARG A 14 -32.77 26.02 -1.00
N ARG A 15 -32.83 27.33 -0.78
CA ARG A 15 -31.72 28.28 -0.69
C ARG A 15 -30.88 28.05 0.57
N ALA A 16 -29.57 28.26 0.43
CA ALA A 16 -28.62 28.40 1.53
C ALA A 16 -28.68 29.82 2.13
N ALA A 17 -28.52 29.93 3.44
CA ALA A 17 -28.28 31.17 4.16
C ALA A 17 -27.17 30.97 5.20
N GLY A 18 -26.08 31.72 5.02
CA GLY A 18 -25.57 32.66 6.02
C GLY A 18 -24.90 32.16 7.31
N ALA A 19 -23.58 32.36 7.33
CA ALA A 19 -22.79 33.02 8.39
C ALA A 19 -22.40 32.25 9.68
N GLY A 20 -21.10 32.37 10.01
CA GLY A 20 -20.56 32.07 11.34
C GLY A 20 -19.04 31.95 11.35
N ARG A 21 -18.33 33.09 11.35
CA ARG A 21 -16.88 33.16 11.66
C ARG A 21 -16.71 32.98 13.17
N GLY A 22 -16.00 31.95 13.60
CA GLY A 22 -15.57 31.74 14.99
C GLY A 22 -14.06 31.73 15.08
N VAL A 23 -13.50 32.78 15.68
CA VAL A 23 -12.08 32.94 15.98
C VAL A 23 -11.77 32.18 17.28
N TRP A 24 -10.85 31.22 17.25
CA TRP A 24 -10.34 30.56 18.45
C TRP A 24 -9.01 31.20 18.86
N SER A 25 -9.02 31.83 20.03
CA SER A 25 -7.85 32.39 20.70
C SER A 25 -7.14 31.30 21.49
N LEU A 26 -5.84 31.10 21.22
CA LEU A 26 -4.94 30.22 21.96
C LEU A 26 -4.33 30.99 23.13
N ALA A 27 -4.73 30.66 24.36
CA ALA A 27 -4.04 31.10 25.56
C ALA A 27 -2.94 30.09 25.94
N ALA A 28 -1.69 30.51 25.79
CA ALA A 28 -0.51 29.78 26.21
C ALA A 28 -0.32 29.89 27.73
N GLY A 29 -0.38 28.76 28.43
CA GLY A 29 0.01 28.64 29.83
C GLY A 29 1.42 28.08 29.95
N ARG A 30 2.39 28.93 30.30
CA ARG A 30 3.75 28.54 30.71
C ARG A 30 3.74 28.00 32.15
N ARG A 31 4.44 26.88 32.39
CA ARG A 31 5.04 26.55 33.69
C ARG A 31 6.36 25.79 33.45
N ASP A 32 7.47 26.43 33.80
CA ASP A 32 8.79 25.80 34.05
C ASP A 32 8.97 25.62 35.60
N PRO A 33 10.14 25.23 36.15
CA PRO A 33 10.45 23.83 36.49
C PRO A 33 10.98 23.66 37.93
N VAL A 34 10.92 22.45 38.49
CA VAL A 34 11.66 22.06 39.72
C VAL A 34 11.83 20.53 39.64
N GLY A 35 12.95 19.87 39.93
CA GLY A 35 14.25 20.21 40.49
C GLY A 35 15.13 18.95 40.50
N ALA A 36 16.42 19.16 40.80
CA ALA A 36 17.54 18.25 40.61
C ALA A 36 17.63 17.05 41.58
N GLY A 37 18.39 16.02 41.19
CA GLY A 37 18.86 14.94 42.07
C GLY A 37 19.85 13.99 41.38
N VAL A 38 21.10 14.00 41.85
CA VAL A 38 22.35 13.41 41.30
C VAL A 38 22.50 11.90 41.62
N PRO A 39 23.26 11.09 40.83
CA PRO A 39 23.44 9.64 41.04
C PRO A 39 24.70 9.30 41.86
N PRO A 40 24.92 8.02 42.23
CA PRO A 40 26.26 7.53 42.51
C PRO A 40 26.76 6.48 41.50
N ARG A 41 28.08 6.53 41.30
CA ARG A 41 28.94 5.63 40.53
C ARG A 41 29.51 4.51 41.42
N GLY A 42 29.97 3.43 40.77
CA GLY A 42 30.97 2.46 41.26
C GLY A 42 30.72 1.09 40.61
N ALA A 43 31.42 0.60 39.58
CA ALA A 43 32.85 0.36 39.32
C ALA A 43 33.43 -0.90 40.01
N GLY A 44 33.88 -1.85 39.18
CA GLY A 44 34.65 -3.07 39.50
C GLY A 44 34.05 -4.29 38.79
N GLY A 45 34.73 -5.10 37.95
CA GLY A 45 36.13 -5.21 37.58
C GLY A 45 36.45 -6.70 37.32
N GLY A 46 37.07 -7.01 36.18
CA GLY A 46 37.61 -8.35 35.83
C GLY A 46 36.77 -9.13 34.82
N GLY A 47 37.27 -9.79 33.77
CA GLY A 47 38.63 -10.02 33.31
C GLY A 47 38.58 -10.99 32.12
N ALA A 48 39.26 -10.62 31.02
CA ALA A 48 39.80 -11.40 29.90
C ALA A 48 39.31 -12.83 29.58
N ARG A 49 38.98 -13.06 28.29
CA ARG A 49 39.68 -13.95 27.31
C ARG A 49 38.90 -13.99 25.98
N ARG A 50 39.45 -13.38 24.92
CA ARG A 50 40.02 -14.04 23.72
C ARG A 50 39.05 -14.97 22.96
N GLY A 51 38.56 -14.46 21.84
CA GLY A 51 38.16 -15.20 20.65
C GLY A 51 38.32 -14.27 19.45
N ARG A 52 39.48 -14.38 18.76
CA ARG A 52 39.64 -13.90 17.38
C ARG A 52 38.99 -14.95 16.47
N ASP A 53 38.75 -14.56 15.23
CA ASP A 53 38.10 -15.30 14.13
C ASP A 53 36.59 -14.98 14.13
N GLU A 54 36.03 -14.18 13.22
CA GLU A 54 36.23 -14.10 11.78
C GLU A 54 36.17 -12.63 11.31
N ALA A 55 37.33 -12.08 10.94
CA ALA A 55 37.44 -10.83 10.23
C ALA A 55 37.96 -11.12 8.82
N GLU A 56 37.14 -11.75 7.99
CA GLU A 56 37.49 -11.98 6.58
C GLU A 56 36.25 -12.07 5.71
N ARG A 57 35.70 -10.90 5.36
CA ARG A 57 34.77 -10.65 4.24
C ARG A 57 34.65 -9.14 4.02
N ARG A 58 35.78 -8.48 3.78
CA ARG A 58 35.80 -7.12 3.22
C ARG A 58 36.64 -7.16 1.96
N GLY A 59 35.96 -7.36 0.84
CA GLY A 59 36.52 -7.11 -0.49
C GLY A 59 36.86 -5.61 -0.66
N PRO A 60 37.69 -5.28 -1.66
CA PRO A 60 38.28 -3.95 -1.79
C PRO A 60 37.19 -2.91 -2.10
N GLY A 61 37.29 -1.76 -1.42
CA GLY A 61 36.40 -0.63 -1.59
C GLY A 61 36.45 -0.08 -3.01
N GLY A 62 35.37 -0.29 -3.76
CA GLY A 62 34.97 0.57 -4.87
C GLY A 62 34.03 1.65 -4.37
N ALA A 63 34.10 2.85 -4.95
CA ALA A 63 33.27 4.02 -4.62
C ALA A 63 31.82 3.63 -4.27
N GLY A 64 31.34 4.10 -3.12
CA GLY A 64 30.05 3.75 -2.50
C GLY A 64 28.82 4.19 -3.30
N GLY A 65 28.66 3.64 -4.51
CA GLY A 65 27.46 3.73 -5.30
C GLY A 65 26.33 3.06 -4.55
N ARG A 66 25.23 3.78 -4.36
CA ARG A 66 24.01 3.24 -3.77
C ARG A 66 23.41 2.28 -4.81
N PRO A 67 23.38 0.95 -4.58
CA PRO A 67 22.82 0.03 -5.56
C PRO A 67 21.39 0.45 -5.92
N TRP A 68 21.08 0.40 -7.22
CA TRP A 68 19.75 0.71 -7.76
C TRP A 68 19.25 2.16 -7.53
N GLU A 69 20.13 3.11 -7.18
CA GLU A 69 19.75 4.52 -7.03
C GLU A 69 19.13 5.08 -8.30
N GLU A 70 19.75 4.82 -9.46
CA GLU A 70 19.25 5.31 -10.74
C GLU A 70 17.86 4.76 -11.05
N CYS A 71 17.63 3.48 -10.79
CA CYS A 71 16.32 2.83 -10.92
C CYS A 71 15.29 3.47 -9.99
N PHE A 72 15.65 3.74 -8.75
CA PHE A 72 14.76 4.41 -7.80
C PHE A 72 14.39 5.82 -8.25
N GLN A 73 15.36 6.61 -8.74
CA GLN A 73 15.08 7.95 -9.28
C GLN A 73 14.18 7.89 -10.53
N ALA A 74 14.39 6.89 -11.40
CA ALA A 74 13.51 6.64 -12.54
C ALA A 74 12.07 6.38 -12.09
N ALA A 75 11.88 5.50 -11.10
CA ALA A 75 10.56 5.16 -10.57
C ALA A 75 9.83 6.38 -10.00
N VAL A 76 10.53 7.21 -9.22
CA VAL A 76 9.97 8.45 -8.65
C VAL A 76 9.54 9.41 -9.75
N GLN A 77 10.40 9.66 -10.75
CA GLN A 77 10.07 10.54 -11.87
C GLN A 77 8.85 10.03 -12.65
N LEU A 78 8.82 8.72 -12.93
CA LEU A 78 7.73 8.08 -13.67
C LEU A 78 6.41 8.13 -12.91
N ALA A 79 6.40 7.81 -11.61
CA ALA A 79 5.21 7.88 -10.77
C ALA A 79 4.61 9.30 -10.73
N LEU A 80 5.47 10.33 -10.62
CA LEU A 80 5.03 11.73 -10.63
C LEU A 80 4.41 12.14 -11.98
N ARG A 81 5.03 11.76 -13.10
CA ARG A 81 4.49 12.05 -14.44
C ARG A 81 3.19 11.30 -14.70
N ALA A 82 3.13 10.02 -14.35
CA ALA A 82 1.92 9.21 -14.43
C ALA A 82 0.78 9.84 -13.61
N GLY A 83 1.07 10.27 -12.37
CA GLY A 83 0.09 10.95 -11.54
C GLY A 83 -0.43 12.26 -12.12
N GLN A 84 0.39 13.03 -12.85
CA GLN A 84 -0.07 14.22 -13.55
C GLN A 84 -1.06 13.89 -14.67
N ILE A 85 -0.80 12.82 -15.42
CA ILE A 85 -1.70 12.31 -16.48
C ILE A 85 -3.03 11.88 -15.87
N ILE A 86 -2.99 11.05 -14.82
CA ILE A 86 -4.19 10.56 -14.12
C ILE A 86 -5.00 11.72 -13.55
N ARG A 87 -4.34 12.70 -12.92
CA ARG A 87 -5.03 13.87 -12.34
C ARG A 87 -5.74 14.70 -13.40
N LYS A 88 -5.13 14.88 -14.58
CA LYS A 88 -5.80 15.52 -15.71
C LYS A 88 -7.02 14.70 -16.15
N ALA A 89 -6.83 13.41 -16.40
CA ALA A 89 -7.88 12.51 -16.88
C ALA A 89 -9.05 12.33 -15.87
N LEU A 90 -8.81 12.49 -14.57
CA LEU A 90 -9.86 12.50 -13.54
C LEU A 90 -10.96 13.54 -13.85
N THR A 91 -10.57 14.69 -14.40
CA THR A 91 -11.49 15.80 -14.73
C THR A 91 -12.19 15.67 -16.08
N GLU A 92 -11.79 14.69 -16.89
CA GLU A 92 -12.27 14.49 -18.26
C GLU A 92 -13.29 13.34 -18.33
N GLU A 93 -13.92 13.18 -19.50
CA GLU A 93 -14.69 11.98 -19.86
C GLU A 93 -13.74 10.80 -20.13
N LYS A 94 -14.18 9.58 -19.82
CA LYS A 94 -13.35 8.37 -19.86
C LYS A 94 -14.05 7.27 -20.65
N ARG A 95 -13.30 6.48 -21.42
CA ARG A 95 -13.80 5.25 -22.03
C ARG A 95 -13.57 4.10 -21.06
N VAL A 96 -14.65 3.61 -20.47
CA VAL A 96 -14.59 2.54 -19.47
C VAL A 96 -14.90 1.21 -20.14
N SER A 97 -14.06 0.21 -19.89
CA SER A 97 -14.27 -1.18 -20.26
C SER A 97 -14.20 -2.07 -19.02
N THR A 98 -14.65 -3.32 -19.14
CA THR A 98 -14.59 -4.33 -18.06
C THR A 98 -13.61 -5.44 -18.40
N LYS A 99 -12.89 -5.94 -17.40
CA LYS A 99 -11.98 -7.09 -17.48
C LYS A 99 -12.72 -8.39 -17.08
N THR A 100 -12.49 -8.91 -15.88
CA THR A 100 -13.00 -10.23 -15.45
C THR A 100 -14.42 -10.19 -14.86
N SER A 101 -14.90 -9.02 -14.44
CA SER A 101 -16.24 -8.84 -13.88
C SER A 101 -16.77 -7.43 -14.14
N ALA A 102 -18.07 -7.21 -13.88
CA ALA A 102 -18.70 -5.89 -14.01
C ALA A 102 -18.12 -4.82 -13.06
N ALA A 103 -17.33 -5.23 -12.07
CA ALA A 103 -16.67 -4.33 -11.11
C ALA A 103 -15.14 -4.26 -11.31
N ASP A 104 -14.61 -5.00 -12.27
CA ASP A 104 -13.21 -5.02 -12.64
C ASP A 104 -13.05 -4.17 -13.90
N LEU A 105 -12.73 -2.89 -13.71
CA LEU A 105 -12.80 -1.85 -14.74
C LEU A 105 -11.41 -1.50 -15.25
N VAL A 106 -11.35 -1.02 -16.48
CA VAL A 106 -10.15 -0.46 -17.13
C VAL A 106 -10.54 0.74 -17.97
N THR A 107 -9.63 1.70 -18.12
CA THR A 107 -9.80 2.85 -19.02
C THR A 107 -8.65 2.96 -20.00
N GLU A 108 -8.79 3.83 -21.00
CA GLU A 108 -7.69 4.19 -21.90
C GLU A 108 -6.50 4.83 -21.15
N THR A 109 -6.75 5.39 -19.96
CA THR A 109 -5.71 6.03 -19.14
C THR A 109 -4.81 4.98 -18.49
N ASP A 110 -5.35 3.84 -18.06
CA ASP A 110 -4.59 2.73 -17.47
C ASP A 110 -3.53 2.22 -18.48
N HIS A 111 -3.95 1.93 -19.72
CA HIS A 111 -3.05 1.52 -20.80
C HIS A 111 -2.00 2.58 -21.14
N LEU A 112 -2.40 3.85 -21.24
CA LEU A 112 -1.47 4.94 -21.57
C LEU A 112 -0.40 5.13 -20.48
N VAL A 113 -0.78 5.02 -19.21
CA VAL A 113 0.15 5.14 -18.08
C VAL A 113 1.09 3.94 -18.02
N GLU A 114 0.58 2.72 -18.22
CA GLU A 114 1.42 1.52 -18.25
C GLU A 114 2.45 1.59 -19.39
N ASP A 115 2.01 1.94 -20.61
CA ASP A 115 2.88 2.09 -21.77
C ASP A 115 3.96 3.13 -21.54
N LEU A 116 3.63 4.28 -20.94
CA LEU A 116 4.59 5.32 -20.58
C LEU A 116 5.66 4.80 -19.63
N ILE A 117 5.26 4.10 -18.56
CA ILE A 117 6.18 3.60 -17.53
C ILE A 117 7.06 2.50 -18.12
N ILE A 118 6.46 1.50 -18.77
CA ILE A 118 7.18 0.34 -19.28
C ILE A 118 8.12 0.73 -20.42
N SER A 119 7.69 1.55 -21.38
CA SER A 119 8.53 1.92 -22.53
C SER A 119 9.81 2.64 -22.09
N GLU A 120 9.70 3.62 -21.20
CA GLU A 120 10.85 4.37 -20.71
C GLU A 120 11.78 3.51 -19.84
N LEU A 121 11.23 2.67 -18.97
CA LEU A 121 12.04 1.74 -18.18
C LEU A 121 12.74 0.70 -19.06
N ARG A 122 12.10 0.24 -20.13
CA ARG A 122 12.68 -0.72 -21.09
C ARG A 122 13.78 -0.07 -21.92
N GLU A 123 13.63 1.19 -22.31
CA GLU A 123 14.68 1.94 -23.01
C GLU A 123 15.90 2.14 -22.11
N ARG A 124 15.68 2.54 -20.85
CA ARG A 124 16.77 2.81 -19.89
C ARG A 124 17.42 1.54 -19.34
N PHE A 125 16.64 0.48 -19.14
CA PHE A 125 17.07 -0.76 -18.51
C PHE A 125 16.63 -1.98 -19.35
N PRO A 126 17.20 -2.18 -20.56
CA PRO A 126 16.70 -3.15 -21.55
C PRO A 126 16.81 -4.62 -21.10
N SER A 127 17.63 -4.92 -20.10
CA SER A 127 17.76 -6.27 -19.53
C SER A 127 16.78 -6.58 -18.39
N HIS A 128 16.04 -5.58 -17.91
CA HIS A 128 15.10 -5.74 -16.81
C HIS A 128 13.80 -6.42 -17.27
N ARG A 129 13.13 -7.10 -16.34
CA ARG A 129 11.84 -7.76 -16.53
C ARG A 129 10.71 -6.88 -16.03
N PHE A 130 9.48 -7.21 -16.42
CA PHE A 130 8.27 -6.49 -16.06
C PHE A 130 7.16 -7.47 -15.67
N ILE A 131 6.46 -7.15 -14.60
CA ILE A 131 5.15 -7.69 -14.23
C ILE A 131 4.26 -6.47 -14.09
N ALA A 132 3.21 -6.36 -14.89
CA ALA A 132 2.32 -5.21 -14.87
C ALA A 132 0.88 -5.66 -15.11
N GLU A 133 -0.08 -4.96 -14.52
CA GLU A 133 -1.48 -5.35 -14.51
C GLU A 133 -2.07 -5.51 -15.92
N GLU A 134 -1.94 -4.52 -16.80
CA GLU A 134 -2.59 -4.54 -18.10
C GLU A 134 -1.88 -5.48 -19.08
N ALA A 135 -0.55 -5.59 -18.96
CA ALA A 135 0.23 -6.61 -19.64
C ALA A 135 -0.20 -8.02 -19.22
N ALA A 136 -0.42 -8.26 -17.93
CA ALA A 136 -0.90 -9.54 -17.40
C ALA A 136 -2.31 -9.85 -17.89
N ALA A 137 -3.21 -8.87 -17.89
CA ALA A 137 -4.55 -9.00 -18.46
C ALA A 137 -4.53 -9.33 -19.97
N SER A 138 -3.46 -8.92 -20.67
CA SER A 138 -3.21 -9.21 -22.08
C SER A 138 -2.46 -10.53 -22.33
N GLY A 139 -2.25 -11.35 -21.29
CA GLY A 139 -1.64 -12.69 -21.39
C GLY A 139 -0.14 -12.76 -21.09
N ALA A 140 0.48 -11.69 -20.57
CA ALA A 140 1.84 -11.75 -20.08
C ALA A 140 1.92 -12.58 -18.78
N LYS A 141 2.92 -13.44 -18.66
CA LYS A 141 3.10 -14.30 -17.49
C LYS A 141 3.57 -13.50 -16.26
N CYS A 142 2.95 -13.75 -15.11
CA CYS A 142 3.34 -13.14 -13.84
C CYS A 142 4.34 -14.01 -13.06
N VAL A 143 5.56 -14.15 -13.59
CA VAL A 143 6.62 -14.98 -12.97
C VAL A 143 7.75 -14.10 -12.47
N LEU A 144 7.93 -14.03 -11.15
CA LEU A 144 9.04 -13.32 -10.53
C LEU A 144 10.30 -14.19 -10.52
N THR A 145 11.28 -13.80 -11.33
CA THR A 145 12.58 -14.47 -11.46
C THR A 145 13.65 -13.80 -10.60
N HIS A 146 14.89 -14.30 -10.65
CA HIS A 146 16.01 -13.61 -10.00
C HIS A 146 16.49 -12.34 -10.71
N ASN A 147 16.04 -12.09 -11.95
CA ASN A 147 16.41 -10.88 -12.68
C ASN A 147 15.77 -9.63 -12.06
N PRO A 148 16.40 -8.45 -12.20
CA PRO A 148 15.76 -7.18 -11.86
C PRO A 148 14.40 -7.05 -12.54
N THR A 149 13.34 -6.91 -11.75
CA THR A 149 11.95 -6.93 -12.22
C THR A 149 11.20 -5.74 -11.67
N TRP A 150 10.57 -4.97 -12.56
CA TRP A 150 9.63 -3.92 -12.23
C TRP A 150 8.23 -4.53 -12.06
N ILE A 151 7.56 -4.22 -10.96
CA ILE A 151 6.20 -4.70 -10.66
C ILE A 151 5.31 -3.46 -10.59
N ILE A 152 4.39 -3.29 -11.55
CA ILE A 152 3.73 -2.01 -11.82
C ILE A 152 2.22 -2.16 -11.77
N ASP A 153 1.58 -1.27 -11.03
CA ASP A 153 0.15 -0.98 -11.16
C ASP A 153 0.04 0.46 -11.69
N PRO A 154 -0.46 0.65 -12.93
CA PRO A 154 -0.56 1.97 -13.54
C PRO A 154 -1.60 2.86 -12.83
N ILE A 155 -2.70 2.29 -12.35
CA ILE A 155 -3.79 2.99 -11.67
C ILE A 155 -4.45 2.05 -10.64
N ASP A 156 -3.93 2.02 -9.42
CA ASP A 156 -4.64 1.35 -8.32
C ASP A 156 -5.86 2.19 -7.94
N GLY A 157 -7.01 1.52 -7.88
CA GLY A 157 -8.31 2.15 -7.69
C GLY A 157 -8.95 2.63 -9.00
N THR A 158 -8.87 1.87 -10.09
CA THR A 158 -9.55 2.21 -11.36
C THR A 158 -11.05 2.48 -11.17
N CYS A 159 -11.73 1.73 -10.29
CA CYS A 159 -13.14 2.02 -9.94
C CYS A 159 -13.30 3.43 -9.35
N ASN A 160 -12.41 3.83 -8.43
CA ASN A 160 -12.39 5.18 -7.89
C ASN A 160 -12.10 6.21 -8.99
N PHE A 161 -11.16 5.93 -9.89
CA PHE A 161 -10.83 6.80 -11.02
C PHE A 161 -12.03 7.03 -11.94
N VAL A 162 -12.76 5.97 -12.30
CA VAL A 162 -13.99 6.03 -13.11
C VAL A 162 -15.04 6.92 -12.43
N HIS A 163 -15.22 6.77 -11.12
CA HIS A 163 -16.20 7.52 -10.34
C HIS A 163 -15.72 8.88 -9.83
N ARG A 164 -14.48 9.27 -10.14
CA ARG A 164 -13.81 10.48 -9.61
C ARG A 164 -13.72 10.52 -8.07
N PHE A 165 -13.73 9.35 -7.43
CA PHE A 165 -13.48 9.24 -5.99
C PHE A 165 -11.97 9.51 -5.74
N PRO A 166 -11.60 10.36 -4.76
CA PRO A 166 -10.27 10.97 -4.70
C PRO A 166 -9.16 10.06 -4.16
N THR A 167 -9.26 8.75 -4.37
CA THR A 167 -8.34 7.74 -3.82
C THR A 167 -7.85 6.88 -4.98
N VAL A 168 -6.81 7.35 -5.65
CA VAL A 168 -6.23 6.75 -6.85
C VAL A 168 -4.72 6.88 -6.78
N ALA A 169 -3.99 5.83 -7.11
CA ALA A 169 -2.53 5.81 -7.01
C ALA A 169 -1.83 5.18 -8.21
N VAL A 170 -0.56 5.52 -8.36
CA VAL A 170 0.39 4.77 -9.21
C VAL A 170 1.31 3.99 -8.27
N SER A 171 1.55 2.71 -8.55
CA SER A 171 2.46 1.87 -7.75
C SER A 171 3.57 1.27 -8.62
N ILE A 172 4.82 1.45 -8.19
CA ILE A 172 6.01 0.90 -8.84
C ILE A 172 6.88 0.22 -7.78
N GLY A 173 6.86 -1.11 -7.79
CA GLY A 173 7.76 -1.96 -7.03
C GLY A 173 8.97 -2.40 -7.86
N PHE A 174 10.09 -2.67 -7.19
CA PHE A 174 11.28 -3.21 -7.84
C PHE A 174 11.87 -4.36 -7.03
N ALA A 175 12.09 -5.48 -7.71
CA ALA A 175 12.60 -6.71 -7.13
C ALA A 175 13.90 -7.15 -7.80
N VAL A 176 14.83 -7.69 -7.02
CA VAL A 176 16.09 -8.28 -7.50
C VAL A 176 16.33 -9.57 -6.74
N ARG A 177 16.66 -10.67 -7.44
CA ARG A 177 16.82 -12.00 -6.83
C ARG A 177 15.57 -12.44 -6.04
N GLN A 178 14.38 -12.11 -6.56
CA GLN A 178 13.08 -12.35 -5.91
C GLN A 178 12.89 -11.63 -4.56
N GLU A 179 13.76 -10.68 -4.23
CA GLU A 179 13.65 -9.83 -3.04
C GLU A 179 13.24 -8.42 -3.43
N LEU A 180 12.29 -7.83 -2.70
CA LEU A 180 11.84 -6.46 -2.93
C LEU A 180 12.90 -5.46 -2.43
N GLU A 181 13.38 -4.59 -3.31
CA GLU A 181 14.46 -3.63 -3.04
C GLU A 181 13.93 -2.21 -2.75
N PHE A 182 12.94 -1.76 -3.52
CA PHE A 182 12.28 -0.48 -3.28
C PHE A 182 10.82 -0.47 -3.78
N GLY A 183 10.07 0.50 -3.25
CA GLY A 183 8.70 0.78 -3.66
C GLY A 183 8.45 2.28 -3.74
N VAL A 184 7.68 2.68 -4.75
CA VAL A 184 7.16 4.03 -4.95
C VAL A 184 5.65 3.95 -5.14
N ILE A 185 4.89 4.64 -4.30
CA ILE A 185 3.43 4.79 -4.46
C ILE A 185 3.12 6.28 -4.48
N TYR A 186 2.39 6.75 -5.49
CA TYR A 186 2.01 8.15 -5.62
C TYR A 186 0.50 8.31 -5.59
N HIS A 187 -0.02 8.99 -4.56
CA HIS A 187 -1.42 9.37 -4.46
C HIS A 187 -1.69 10.59 -5.35
N CYS A 188 -2.38 10.36 -6.47
CA CYS A 188 -2.46 11.32 -7.57
C CYS A 188 -3.22 12.61 -7.21
N THR A 189 -4.24 12.51 -6.37
CA THR A 189 -5.14 13.61 -5.97
C THR A 189 -4.63 14.38 -4.76
N GLU A 190 -4.06 13.70 -3.77
CA GLU A 190 -3.50 14.35 -2.56
C GLU A 190 -2.02 14.71 -2.70
N GLU A 191 -1.39 14.41 -3.84
CA GLU A 191 0.02 14.70 -4.12
C GLU A 191 0.96 14.16 -3.04
N ARG A 192 0.68 12.93 -2.58
CA ARG A 192 1.50 12.23 -1.59
C ARG A 192 2.36 11.17 -2.26
N LEU A 193 3.67 11.40 -2.25
CA LEU A 193 4.68 10.48 -2.74
C LEU A 193 5.23 9.64 -1.58
N TYR A 194 4.75 8.40 -1.50
CA TYR A 194 5.26 7.38 -0.59
C TYR A 194 6.43 6.65 -1.24
N THR A 195 7.52 6.50 -0.52
CA THR A 195 8.72 5.80 -0.97
C THR A 195 9.29 4.94 0.14
N GLY A 196 9.84 3.78 -0.21
CA GLY A 196 10.53 2.89 0.71
C GLY A 196 11.68 2.22 -0.01
N ARG A 197 12.84 2.12 0.64
CA ARG A 197 14.01 1.43 0.11
C ARG A 197 14.61 0.57 1.19
N ARG A 198 14.89 -0.68 0.87
CA ARG A 198 15.42 -1.67 1.80
C ARG A 198 16.63 -1.13 2.59
N GLY A 199 16.50 -1.13 3.92
CA GLY A 199 17.52 -0.64 4.86
C GLY A 199 17.72 0.88 4.89
N ARG A 200 16.77 1.68 4.38
CA ARG A 200 16.89 3.14 4.28
C ARG A 200 15.69 3.91 4.83
N GLY A 201 14.66 3.21 5.30
CA GLY A 201 13.44 3.81 5.81
C GLY A 201 12.41 4.09 4.71
N ALA A 202 11.21 4.42 5.18
CA ALA A 202 10.08 4.84 4.36
C ALA A 202 9.75 6.31 4.60
N PHE A 203 9.26 6.98 3.57
CA PHE A 203 8.98 8.42 3.57
C PHE A 203 7.70 8.73 2.81
N CYS A 204 6.96 9.76 3.24
CA CYS A 204 5.92 10.43 2.46
C CYS A 204 6.30 11.90 2.30
N ASN A 205 6.47 12.37 1.06
CA ASN A 205 6.90 13.75 0.77
C ASN A 205 8.16 14.18 1.57
N GLY A 206 9.12 13.26 1.70
CA GLY A 206 10.37 13.46 2.45
C GLY A 206 10.26 13.33 3.97
N GLN A 207 9.06 13.17 4.53
CA GLN A 207 8.85 12.96 5.97
C GLN A 207 8.91 11.46 6.29
N ARG A 208 9.72 11.09 7.28
CA ARG A 208 9.91 9.68 7.65
C ARG A 208 8.63 9.08 8.23
N LEU A 209 8.26 7.91 7.73
CA LEU A 209 7.11 7.14 8.19
C LEU A 209 7.47 6.21 9.36
N ARG A 210 6.47 5.94 10.19
CA ARG A 210 6.48 4.93 11.25
C ARG A 210 5.05 4.40 11.41
N VAL A 211 4.92 3.08 11.55
CA VAL A 211 3.65 2.45 11.91
C VAL A 211 3.23 2.80 13.36
N SER A 212 1.97 2.57 13.71
CA SER A 212 1.39 2.97 15.01
C SER A 212 1.97 2.21 16.21
N GLY A 213 2.31 0.94 16.03
CA GLY A 213 2.75 0.03 17.10
C GLY A 213 1.62 -0.54 17.97
N GLU A 214 0.35 -0.38 17.58
CA GLU A 214 -0.78 -0.95 18.33
C GLU A 214 -0.75 -2.50 18.31
N THR A 215 -1.02 -3.10 19.47
CA THR A 215 -1.04 -4.56 19.69
C THR A 215 -2.40 -5.07 20.14
N ASP A 216 -3.27 -4.17 20.61
CA ASP A 216 -4.61 -4.47 21.12
C ASP A 216 -5.62 -4.31 19.97
N LEU A 217 -6.12 -5.43 19.43
CA LEU A 217 -7.12 -5.42 18.36
C LEU A 217 -8.33 -4.58 18.73
N SER A 218 -8.71 -4.53 20.02
CA SER A 218 -9.87 -3.76 20.46
C SER A 218 -9.74 -2.25 20.25
N LYS A 219 -8.50 -1.77 20.02
CA LYS A 219 -8.17 -0.37 19.75
C LYS A 219 -7.82 -0.08 18.29
N ALA A 220 -7.76 -1.11 17.46
CA ALA A 220 -7.21 -1.03 16.12
C ALA A 220 -8.22 -0.57 15.06
N LEU A 221 -7.76 0.29 14.15
CA LEU A 221 -8.42 0.60 12.88
C LEU A 221 -7.89 -0.34 11.79
N VAL A 222 -8.78 -1.15 11.20
CA VAL A 222 -8.43 -2.14 10.17
C VAL A 222 -8.91 -1.67 8.81
N LEU A 223 -8.05 -1.76 7.79
CA LEU A 223 -8.41 -1.50 6.40
C LEU A 223 -8.55 -2.83 5.63
N THR A 224 -9.42 -2.86 4.63
CA THR A 224 -9.60 -4.00 3.73
C THR A 224 -10.26 -3.53 2.44
N GLU A 225 -10.17 -4.32 1.38
CA GLU A 225 -10.91 -4.08 0.14
C GLU A 225 -11.69 -5.32 -0.31
N ILE A 226 -12.73 -5.09 -1.13
CA ILE A 226 -13.49 -6.16 -1.77
C ILE A 226 -12.74 -6.57 -3.05
N GLY A 227 -12.11 -7.74 -3.07
CA GLY A 227 -11.44 -8.27 -4.27
C GLY A 227 -12.37 -8.39 -5.49
N PRO A 228 -11.88 -8.58 -6.72
CA PRO A 228 -12.64 -8.33 -7.96
C PRO A 228 -13.80 -9.30 -8.24
N LYS A 229 -13.80 -10.50 -7.62
CA LYS A 229 -14.89 -11.48 -7.74
C LYS A 229 -16.19 -10.95 -7.14
N ARG A 230 -17.31 -11.22 -7.81
CA ARG A 230 -18.66 -10.78 -7.41
C ARG A 230 -19.64 -11.94 -7.23
N ASP A 231 -19.15 -13.18 -7.20
CA ASP A 231 -20.01 -14.33 -6.95
C ASP A 231 -20.53 -14.33 -5.50
N PRO A 232 -21.76 -14.83 -5.24
CA PRO A 232 -22.37 -14.77 -3.91
C PRO A 232 -21.57 -15.48 -2.82
N ALA A 233 -20.81 -16.53 -3.13
CA ALA A 233 -20.03 -17.27 -2.14
C ALA A 233 -18.84 -16.44 -1.64
N THR A 234 -18.08 -15.84 -2.57
CA THR A 234 -16.99 -14.93 -2.26
C THR A 234 -17.45 -13.72 -1.45
N LEU A 235 -18.56 -13.08 -1.84
CA LEU A 235 -19.09 -11.92 -1.13
C LEU A 235 -19.54 -12.26 0.31
N LYS A 236 -20.16 -13.43 0.51
CA LYS A 236 -20.51 -13.90 1.86
C LYS A 236 -19.28 -14.09 2.75
N LEU A 237 -18.21 -14.69 2.22
CA LEU A 237 -16.96 -14.87 2.97
C LEU A 237 -16.29 -13.53 3.30
N PHE A 238 -16.26 -12.59 2.35
CA PHE A 238 -15.75 -11.24 2.60
C PHE A 238 -16.48 -10.55 3.75
N LEU A 239 -17.82 -10.54 3.70
CA LEU A 239 -18.64 -9.93 4.75
C LEU A 239 -18.48 -10.66 6.09
N SER A 240 -18.39 -11.99 6.09
CA SER A 240 -18.16 -12.77 7.31
C SER A 240 -16.81 -12.46 7.95
N ASN A 241 -15.74 -12.27 7.16
CA ASN A 241 -14.44 -11.86 7.68
C ASN A 241 -14.48 -10.48 8.35
N MET A 242 -15.20 -9.53 7.75
CA MET A 242 -15.40 -8.21 8.35
C MET A 242 -16.21 -8.30 9.65
N GLU A 243 -17.28 -9.08 9.66
CA GLU A 243 -18.11 -9.34 10.85
C GLU A 243 -17.27 -9.96 11.98
N ARG A 244 -16.43 -10.96 11.68
CA ARG A 244 -15.53 -11.62 12.65
C ARG A 244 -14.59 -10.64 13.32
N LEU A 245 -13.98 -9.73 12.56
CA LEU A 245 -13.06 -8.72 13.11
C LEU A 245 -13.78 -7.70 14.00
N LEU A 246 -14.98 -7.26 13.60
CA LEU A 246 -15.81 -6.38 14.41
C LEU A 246 -16.30 -7.08 15.69
N HIS A 247 -16.65 -8.37 15.60
CA HIS A 247 -16.97 -9.19 16.77
C HIS A 247 -15.78 -9.37 17.71
N ALA A 248 -14.57 -9.52 17.16
CA ALA A 248 -13.29 -9.51 17.87
C ALA A 248 -12.89 -8.11 18.40
N LYS A 249 -13.81 -7.14 18.33
CA LYS A 249 -13.77 -5.81 18.95
C LYS A 249 -12.88 -4.79 18.25
N ALA A 250 -12.43 -5.02 17.01
CA ALA A 250 -11.78 -3.97 16.22
C ALA A 250 -12.56 -2.65 16.27
N HIS A 251 -11.87 -1.53 16.54
CA HIS A 251 -12.50 -0.21 16.70
C HIS A 251 -13.30 0.20 15.46
N GLY A 252 -12.83 -0.20 14.27
CA GLY A 252 -13.58 -0.01 13.05
C GLY A 252 -12.87 -0.57 11.84
N VAL A 253 -13.63 -0.60 10.74
CA VAL A 253 -13.15 -1.00 9.42
C VAL A 253 -13.24 0.18 8.45
N ARG A 254 -12.30 0.27 7.51
CA ARG A 254 -12.32 1.21 6.39
C ARG A 254 -12.09 0.45 5.07
N VAL A 255 -12.80 0.91 4.03
CA VAL A 255 -12.73 0.41 2.66
C VAL A 255 -12.69 1.66 1.79
N ILE A 256 -11.55 1.91 1.12
CA ILE A 256 -11.27 3.17 0.43
C ILE A 256 -11.13 2.99 -1.09
N GLY A 257 -11.17 1.76 -1.59
CA GLY A 257 -11.16 1.41 -3.00
C GLY A 257 -9.78 1.44 -3.66
N SER A 258 -8.69 1.40 -2.88
CA SER A 258 -7.30 1.32 -3.36
C SER A 258 -6.43 0.60 -2.33
N SER A 259 -5.90 -0.55 -2.72
CA SER A 259 -5.11 -1.42 -1.85
C SER A 259 -3.79 -0.76 -1.46
N THR A 260 -3.12 -0.13 -2.42
CA THR A 260 -1.82 0.52 -2.24
C THR A 260 -1.91 1.69 -1.27
N LEU A 261 -2.97 2.52 -1.36
CA LEU A 261 -3.16 3.66 -0.46
C LEU A 261 -3.60 3.22 0.93
N ALA A 262 -4.40 2.15 1.04
CA ALA A 262 -4.75 1.56 2.32
C ALA A 262 -3.49 1.07 3.08
N LEU A 263 -2.60 0.40 2.35
CA LEU A 263 -1.31 -0.04 2.87
C LEU A 263 -0.38 1.15 3.22
N CYS A 264 -0.43 2.25 2.47
CA CYS A 264 0.31 3.47 2.81
C CYS A 264 -0.22 4.14 4.09
N HIS A 265 -1.52 4.11 4.34
CA HIS A 265 -2.09 4.59 5.59
C HIS A 265 -1.56 3.79 6.79
N LEU A 266 -1.45 2.48 6.66
CA LEU A 266 -0.80 1.63 7.67
C LEU A 266 0.67 2.03 7.88
N ALA A 267 1.44 2.19 6.81
CA ALA A 267 2.85 2.59 6.91
C ALA A 267 3.04 3.94 7.62
N SER A 268 2.07 4.85 7.49
CA SER A 268 2.08 6.15 8.17
C SER A 268 1.59 6.13 9.62
N GLY A 269 1.06 5.00 10.10
CA GLY A 269 0.43 4.89 11.42
C GLY A 269 -0.98 5.47 11.49
N ALA A 270 -1.58 5.86 10.36
CA ALA A 270 -2.97 6.29 10.28
C ALA A 270 -3.96 5.13 10.41
N ALA A 271 -3.46 3.90 10.25
CA ALA A 271 -4.18 2.66 10.51
C ALA A 271 -3.23 1.61 11.11
N ASP A 272 -3.82 0.56 11.70
CA ASP A 272 -3.07 -0.42 12.49
C ASP A 272 -2.88 -1.74 11.75
N ALA A 273 -3.83 -2.11 10.90
CA ALA A 273 -3.77 -3.34 10.12
C ALA A 273 -4.48 -3.21 8.76
N TYR A 274 -4.09 -4.07 7.84
CA TYR A 274 -4.69 -4.26 6.54
C TYR A 274 -4.78 -5.75 6.23
N TYR A 275 -5.88 -6.21 5.63
CA TYR A 275 -5.94 -7.53 5.03
C TYR A 275 -6.72 -7.50 3.71
N GLN A 276 -6.40 -8.41 2.81
CA GLN A 276 -7.20 -8.63 1.61
C GLN A 276 -6.96 -10.03 1.04
N PHE A 277 -8.00 -10.57 0.39
CA PHE A 277 -7.91 -11.67 -0.56
C PHE A 277 -8.26 -11.15 -1.97
N GLY A 278 -7.55 -11.65 -2.99
CA GLY A 278 -7.82 -11.34 -4.39
C GLY A 278 -7.20 -10.05 -4.91
N LEU A 279 -6.24 -9.47 -4.19
CA LEU A 279 -5.29 -8.52 -4.74
C LEU A 279 -4.15 -9.24 -5.47
N HIS A 280 -3.37 -8.52 -6.26
CA HIS A 280 -2.28 -9.04 -7.05
C HIS A 280 -0.92 -8.57 -6.54
N CYS A 281 0.15 -9.14 -7.09
CA CYS A 281 1.52 -8.77 -6.72
C CYS A 281 1.84 -7.28 -6.98
N TRP A 282 1.22 -6.65 -7.98
CA TRP A 282 1.41 -5.22 -8.30
C TRP A 282 0.77 -4.27 -7.29
N ASP A 283 -0.35 -4.66 -6.67
CA ASP A 283 -0.93 -3.96 -5.52
C ASP A 283 0.00 -3.96 -4.30
N LEU A 284 0.87 -4.97 -4.18
CA LEU A 284 1.55 -5.30 -2.94
C LEU A 284 3.05 -5.01 -2.94
N ALA A 285 3.72 -5.11 -4.08
CA ALA A 285 5.17 -5.08 -4.18
C ALA A 285 5.78 -3.79 -3.61
N ALA A 286 5.31 -2.63 -4.03
CA ALA A 286 5.82 -1.35 -3.55
C ALA A 286 5.46 -1.10 -2.07
N ALA A 287 4.19 -1.32 -1.73
CA ALA A 287 3.65 -1.14 -0.38
C ALA A 287 4.38 -2.00 0.66
N THR A 288 4.74 -3.23 0.30
CA THR A 288 5.45 -4.15 1.19
C THR A 288 6.79 -3.58 1.66
N VAL A 289 7.57 -2.98 0.74
CA VAL A 289 8.83 -2.33 1.12
C VAL A 289 8.57 -1.13 2.02
N ILE A 290 7.59 -0.29 1.65
CA ILE A 290 7.22 0.90 2.42
C ILE A 290 6.82 0.54 3.85
N ILE A 291 6.01 -0.49 4.05
CA ILE A 291 5.56 -0.94 5.36
C ILE A 291 6.72 -1.50 6.19
N ARG A 292 7.54 -2.39 5.61
CA ARG A 292 8.69 -2.99 6.30
C ARG A 292 9.67 -1.91 6.76
N GLU A 293 9.95 -0.93 5.91
CA GLU A 293 10.85 0.18 6.22
C GLU A 293 10.25 1.22 7.18
N ALA A 294 8.93 1.26 7.31
CA ALA A 294 8.21 1.99 8.36
C ALA A 294 8.15 1.24 9.71
N GLY A 295 8.64 0.00 9.76
CA GLY A 295 8.66 -0.84 10.97
C GLY A 295 7.47 -1.79 11.14
N GLY A 296 6.61 -1.89 10.13
CA GLY A 296 5.49 -2.84 10.12
C GLY A 296 5.89 -4.23 9.60
N ILE A 297 4.92 -5.13 9.62
CA ILE A 297 5.06 -6.51 9.15
C ILE A 297 4.07 -6.80 8.03
N VAL A 298 4.46 -7.66 7.09
CA VAL A 298 3.60 -8.15 6.00
C VAL A 298 3.76 -9.67 5.91
N ILE A 299 2.64 -10.39 6.01
CA ILE A 299 2.55 -11.85 6.11
C ILE A 299 1.42 -12.39 5.22
N ASP A 300 1.39 -13.71 5.04
CA ASP A 300 0.27 -14.40 4.43
C ASP A 300 -0.91 -14.51 5.42
N THR A 301 -2.15 -14.56 4.91
CA THR A 301 -3.37 -14.73 5.72
C THR A 301 -3.39 -16.01 6.56
N SER A 302 -2.56 -17.00 6.25
CA SER A 302 -2.32 -18.21 7.06
C SER A 302 -1.46 -17.98 8.30
N GLY A 303 -0.87 -16.78 8.47
CA GLY A 303 0.10 -16.48 9.52
C GLY A 303 1.55 -16.79 9.13
N GLY A 304 1.78 -17.40 7.97
CA GLY A 304 3.10 -17.71 7.42
C GLY A 304 3.79 -16.52 6.76
N PRO A 305 5.03 -16.71 6.25
CA PRO A 305 5.73 -15.68 5.48
C PRO A 305 4.89 -15.20 4.29
N LEU A 306 5.03 -13.91 3.93
CA LEU A 306 4.40 -13.37 2.73
C LEU A 306 4.85 -14.16 1.49
N ASP A 307 3.87 -14.62 0.72
CA ASP A 307 4.04 -15.06 -0.65
C ASP A 307 3.42 -14.01 -1.57
N LEU A 308 4.27 -13.29 -2.31
CA LEU A 308 3.86 -12.16 -3.14
C LEU A 308 2.87 -12.57 -4.26
N MET A 309 2.89 -13.84 -4.68
CA MET A 309 2.08 -14.35 -5.78
C MET A 309 0.80 -15.05 -5.31
N ALA A 310 0.57 -15.19 -4.00
CA ALA A 310 -0.55 -15.95 -3.45
C ALA A 310 -1.91 -15.22 -3.47
N CYS A 311 -1.95 -14.00 -4.02
CA CYS A 311 -3.13 -13.14 -4.09
C CYS A 311 -3.85 -12.92 -2.75
N ARG A 312 -3.08 -12.80 -1.65
CA ARG A 312 -3.62 -12.57 -0.30
C ARG A 312 -2.56 -11.98 0.62
N VAL A 313 -2.98 -11.18 1.59
CA VAL A 313 -2.06 -10.52 2.52
C VAL A 313 -2.71 -10.21 3.86
N VAL A 314 -1.90 -10.20 4.92
CA VAL A 314 -2.11 -9.39 6.12
C VAL A 314 -0.89 -8.49 6.30
N ALA A 315 -1.11 -7.19 6.44
CA ALA A 315 -0.10 -6.24 6.90
C ALA A 315 -0.54 -5.63 8.22
N ALA A 316 0.40 -5.38 9.13
CA ALA A 316 0.09 -4.76 10.42
C ALA A 316 1.24 -3.93 10.95
N SER A 317 0.94 -3.06 11.92
CA SER A 317 1.93 -2.30 12.66
C SER A 317 2.81 -3.18 13.55
N THR A 318 2.28 -4.32 14.03
CA THR A 318 2.99 -5.27 14.92
C THR A 318 2.73 -6.72 14.50
N ARG A 319 3.59 -7.65 14.93
CA ARG A 319 3.41 -9.09 14.64
C ARG A 319 2.20 -9.65 15.39
N GLU A 320 1.98 -9.20 16.61
CA GLU A 320 0.86 -9.54 17.46
C GLU A 320 -0.46 -9.22 16.76
N MET A 321 -0.59 -7.98 16.26
CA MET A 321 -1.75 -7.56 15.47
C MET A 321 -1.93 -8.42 14.21
N ALA A 322 -0.87 -8.65 13.43
CA ALA A 322 -0.94 -9.47 12.22
C ALA A 322 -1.46 -10.89 12.51
N MET A 323 -0.98 -11.51 13.59
CA MET A 323 -1.42 -12.85 14.00
C MET A 323 -2.87 -12.87 14.48
N LEU A 324 -3.31 -11.87 15.23
CA LEU A 324 -4.72 -11.74 15.65
C LEU A 324 -5.65 -11.62 14.44
N ILE A 325 -5.29 -10.81 13.44
CA ILE A 325 -6.04 -10.69 12.20
C ILE A 325 -6.05 -12.04 11.45
N ALA A 326 -4.89 -12.64 11.21
CA ALA A 326 -4.80 -13.91 10.47
C ALA A 326 -5.65 -15.03 11.10
N GLN A 327 -5.68 -15.13 12.44
CA GLN A 327 -6.49 -16.11 13.17
C GLN A 327 -8.00 -15.89 13.03
N ALA A 328 -8.44 -14.65 12.80
CA ALA A 328 -9.85 -14.32 12.66
C ALA A 328 -10.40 -14.63 11.25
N LEU A 329 -9.54 -14.63 10.22
CA LEU A 329 -9.94 -14.71 8.82
C LEU A 329 -10.29 -16.13 8.37
N GLN A 330 -11.31 -16.23 7.51
CA GLN A 330 -11.58 -17.39 6.67
C GLN A 330 -10.99 -17.17 5.29
N THR A 331 -10.30 -18.19 4.77
CA THR A 331 -9.64 -18.14 3.45
C THR A 331 -10.65 -17.98 2.31
N ILE A 332 -10.35 -17.07 1.38
CA ILE A 332 -11.05 -16.93 0.10
C ILE A 332 -10.05 -17.28 -1.01
N ASN A 333 -10.44 -18.20 -1.92
CA ASN A 333 -9.54 -18.66 -2.97
C ASN A 333 -9.67 -17.84 -4.25
N TYR A 334 -8.58 -17.13 -4.61
CA TYR A 334 -8.47 -16.36 -5.85
C TYR A 334 -7.51 -16.99 -6.88
N GLY A 335 -6.89 -18.14 -6.55
CA GLY A 335 -5.74 -18.66 -7.29
C GLY A 335 -4.48 -17.80 -7.06
N ARG A 336 -3.39 -18.17 -7.72
CA ARG A 336 -2.11 -17.44 -7.66
C ARG A 336 -1.88 -16.63 -8.93
N ASP A 337 -0.98 -15.65 -8.87
CA ASP A 337 -0.56 -14.88 -10.05
C ASP A 337 0.35 -15.69 -10.97
N ASP A 338 1.21 -16.54 -10.42
CA ASP A 338 2.18 -17.36 -11.15
C ASP A 338 1.58 -18.65 -11.76
N GLU A 339 0.28 -18.89 -11.56
CA GLU A 339 -0.49 -20.00 -12.13
C GLU A 339 -1.38 -19.57 -13.32
N LYS A 340 -1.45 -18.27 -13.60
CA LYS A 340 -2.26 -17.69 -14.68
C LYS A 340 -1.47 -17.55 -15.99
#